data_AF-A0A1Y5P5L8-F1
#
_entry.id   AF-A0A1Y5P5L8-F1
#
_cell.length_a   1.000
_cell.length_b   1.000
_cell.length_c   1.000
_cell.angle_alpha   90.00
_cell.angle_beta   90.00
_cell.angle_gamma   90.00
#
_symmetry.space_group_name_H-M   'P 1'
#
loop_
_entity.id
_entity.type
_entity.pdbx_description
1 polymer ?
#
loop_
_entity_poly.entity_id
_entity_poly.type
_entity_poly.pdbx_seq_one_letter_code
_entity_poly.pdbx_strand_id
1 'polypeptide(L)'
;MGSSTWTNCDVTNTGTSVEIGASHDTPGRGGGGGGDQGVTEPPSGGDGGGGTVPECTGLCRGNYEVELIRDVTLSDLASFAPDAPPLTGQPAGVAIVGMPANFVVDAHAHTVTGELFDLPVRVRFTPASYLFVHGDGSAREASTGGQTWEELGQAQLSATATSHAYGSRGTFTARAAVRYAAAVDFGNGWAPVPGVLELSTGGYTVDVLEVRTALVDRTCIEDPGGPGC
;
A
#
# COMPACT_ATOMS: atom_id res chain seq x y z
N MET A 1 2.35 -27.42 30.63
CA MET A 1 1.48 -27.03 29.50
C MET A 1 0.19 -26.50 30.09
N GLY A 2 -0.03 -25.19 30.02
CA GLY A 2 -1.24 -24.54 30.52
C GLY A 2 -1.37 -23.20 29.81
N SER A 3 -1.89 -23.21 28.58
CA SER A 3 -2.14 -22.01 27.80
C SER A 3 -3.54 -21.50 28.10
N SER A 4 -3.59 -20.25 28.52
CA SER A 4 -4.70 -19.42 28.95
C SER A 4 -5.86 -19.33 27.95
N THR A 5 -7.07 -19.60 28.43
CA THR A 5 -8.33 -19.30 27.72
C THR A 5 -8.76 -17.87 28.06
N TRP A 6 -8.71 -16.97 27.09
CA TRP A 6 -9.37 -15.66 27.17
C TRP A 6 -10.87 -15.86 27.14
N THR A 7 -11.60 -15.34 28.14
CA THR A 7 -13.01 -15.71 28.37
C THR A 7 -14.00 -14.65 27.88
N ASN A 8 -13.58 -13.42 27.56
CA ASN A 8 -14.46 -12.46 26.85
C ASN A 8 -13.67 -11.42 26.06
N CYS A 9 -14.16 -11.15 24.84
CA CYS A 9 -13.79 -10.01 24.00
C CYS A 9 -15.09 -9.28 23.65
N ASP A 10 -15.21 -8.03 24.07
CA ASP A 10 -16.33 -7.17 23.69
C ASP A 10 -15.84 -6.12 22.68
N VAL A 11 -16.59 -5.97 21.59
CA VAL A 11 -16.34 -4.97 20.55
C VAL A 11 -17.57 -4.10 20.44
N THR A 12 -17.40 -2.81 20.68
CA THR A 12 -18.45 -1.80 20.47
C THR A 12 -17.94 -0.68 19.57
N ASN A 13 -18.75 -0.34 18.57
CA ASN A 13 -18.49 0.70 17.59
C ASN A 13 -19.51 1.82 17.79
N THR A 14 -19.05 3.00 18.21
CA THR A 14 -19.90 4.17 18.48
C THR A 14 -19.98 5.13 17.28
N GLY A 15 -19.44 4.75 16.13
CA GLY A 15 -19.46 5.55 14.89
C GLY A 15 -18.39 6.66 14.83
N THR A 16 -17.66 6.91 15.91
CA THR A 16 -16.53 7.86 15.93
C THR A 16 -15.22 7.27 16.45
N SER A 17 -15.25 6.07 17.04
CA SER A 17 -14.06 5.29 17.40
C SER A 17 -14.42 3.80 17.54
N VAL A 18 -13.40 2.94 17.46
CA VAL A 18 -13.49 1.52 17.80
C VAL A 18 -12.63 1.29 19.04
N GLU A 19 -13.24 0.81 20.11
CA GLU A 19 -12.54 0.42 21.35
C GLU A 19 -12.49 -1.10 21.45
N ILE A 20 -11.31 -1.65 21.70
CA ILE A 20 -11.07 -3.10 21.86
C ILE A 20 -10.49 -3.32 23.25
N GLY A 21 -11.23 -4.01 24.11
CA GLY A 21 -10.81 -4.36 25.46
C GLY A 21 -10.80 -5.87 25.67
N ALA A 22 -9.81 -6.37 26.41
CA ALA A 22 -9.77 -7.76 26.86
C ALA A 22 -9.46 -7.77 28.37
N SER A 23 -10.28 -8.46 29.16
CA SER A 23 -10.03 -8.67 30.59
C SER A 23 -9.57 -10.10 30.86
N HIS A 24 -8.61 -10.24 31.76
CA HIS A 24 -8.06 -11.53 32.18
C HIS A 24 -8.39 -11.78 33.65
N ASP A 25 -9.27 -12.74 33.93
CA ASP A 25 -9.55 -13.17 35.30
C ASP A 25 -8.50 -14.18 35.76
N THR A 26 -7.74 -13.80 36.81
CA THR A 26 -6.85 -14.71 37.52
C THR A 26 -7.64 -15.41 38.62
N PRO A 27 -7.82 -16.74 38.61
CA PRO A 27 -8.57 -17.41 39.67
C PRO A 27 -7.67 -17.58 40.90
N GLY A 28 -7.95 -16.86 42.00
CA GLY A 28 -7.28 -17.12 43.27
C GLY A 28 -7.57 -16.14 44.42
N ARG A 29 -8.39 -16.62 45.37
CA ARG A 29 -8.53 -16.21 46.79
C ARG A 29 -9.55 -15.09 47.11
N GLY A 30 -10.66 -15.52 47.70
CA GLY A 30 -11.82 -14.67 48.03
C GLY A 30 -11.86 -14.07 49.43
N GLY A 31 -12.80 -13.12 49.58
CA GLY A 31 -13.77 -13.05 50.68
C GLY A 31 -13.46 -12.13 51.86
N GLY A 32 -14.34 -11.13 52.07
CA GLY A 32 -14.68 -10.58 53.39
C GLY A 32 -14.60 -9.05 53.50
N GLY A 33 -15.73 -8.38 53.72
CA GLY A 33 -15.84 -6.92 53.86
C GLY A 33 -16.19 -6.40 55.26
N GLY A 34 -16.44 -5.07 55.34
CA GLY A 34 -17.02 -4.32 56.47
C GLY A 34 -16.05 -3.28 57.08
N GLY A 35 -16.26 -1.96 56.85
CA GLY A 35 -16.71 -0.95 57.85
C GLY A 35 -15.50 -0.33 58.60
N ASP A 36 -15.37 0.94 58.99
CA ASP A 36 -16.21 2.12 59.22
C ASP A 36 -15.29 3.37 59.37
N GLN A 37 -15.89 4.55 59.47
CA GLN A 37 -15.36 5.93 59.45
C GLN A 37 -14.36 6.34 60.55
N GLY A 38 -13.57 7.39 60.27
CA GLY A 38 -12.82 8.14 61.30
C GLY A 38 -11.97 9.27 60.74
N VAL A 39 -12.38 10.52 61.01
CA VAL A 39 -11.74 11.79 60.62
C VAL A 39 -10.64 12.16 61.63
N THR A 40 -9.46 12.61 61.19
CA THR A 40 -8.60 13.66 61.84
C THR A 40 -7.32 13.94 61.02
N GLU A 41 -7.07 15.20 60.63
CA GLU A 41 -5.74 15.78 60.27
C GLU A 41 -4.97 16.20 61.56
N PRO A 42 -3.71 16.71 61.54
CA PRO A 42 -2.45 16.58 60.74
C PRO A 42 -1.24 16.25 61.72
N PRO A 43 0.08 16.58 61.54
CA PRO A 43 1.04 16.72 60.42
C PRO A 43 2.29 15.76 60.53
N SER A 44 3.25 15.90 59.59
CA SER A 44 4.71 15.60 59.68
C SER A 44 5.25 14.15 59.87
N GLY A 45 6.01 13.69 58.86
CA GLY A 45 7.30 12.99 59.00
C GLY A 45 7.31 11.46 59.19
N GLY A 46 7.99 10.74 58.30
CA GLY A 46 8.39 9.35 58.54
C GLY A 46 8.79 8.56 57.29
N ASP A 47 10.10 8.43 57.07
CA ASP A 47 10.76 7.60 56.07
C ASP A 47 10.36 6.12 56.06
N GLY A 48 10.47 5.47 54.90
CA GLY A 48 10.60 4.02 54.83
C GLY A 48 10.34 3.41 53.46
N GLY A 49 11.36 3.39 52.59
CA GLY A 49 11.28 2.62 51.35
C GLY A 49 12.39 2.90 50.34
N GLY A 50 13.65 2.90 50.79
CA GLY A 50 14.83 3.06 49.95
C GLY A 50 14.99 1.90 48.95
N GLY A 51 14.44 2.07 47.76
CA GLY A 51 15.00 1.45 46.57
C GLY A 51 16.23 2.25 46.20
N THR A 52 17.42 1.72 46.49
CA THR A 52 18.67 2.28 45.99
C THR A 52 18.60 2.29 44.46
N VAL A 53 18.39 3.46 43.86
CA VAL A 53 18.87 3.69 42.50
C VAL A 53 20.34 3.27 42.51
N PRO A 54 20.78 2.34 41.63
CA PRO A 54 22.19 2.00 41.57
C PRO A 54 22.95 3.30 41.32
N GLU A 55 23.86 3.64 42.23
CA GLU A 55 24.74 4.78 42.02
C GLU A 55 25.45 4.59 40.68
N CYS A 56 25.19 5.53 39.78
CA CYS A 56 25.85 5.66 38.49
C CYS A 56 27.37 5.79 38.70
N THR A 57 28.08 4.67 38.78
CA THR A 57 29.54 4.66 38.84
C THR A 57 30.11 4.84 37.44
N GLY A 58 30.38 6.10 37.07
CA GLY A 58 31.40 6.47 36.08
C GLY A 58 30.94 6.91 34.68
N LEU A 59 29.68 6.71 34.29
CA LEU A 59 29.21 7.05 32.92
C LEU A 59 27.92 7.88 32.85
N CYS A 60 27.42 8.40 33.96
CA CYS A 60 26.27 9.32 33.94
C CYS A 60 26.75 10.74 33.61
N ARG A 61 27.14 10.96 32.35
CA ARG A 61 27.03 12.27 31.72
C ARG A 61 25.53 12.53 31.54
N GLY A 62 24.92 13.26 32.46
CA GLY A 62 23.50 13.65 32.45
C GLY A 62 23.14 14.66 31.36
N ASN A 63 23.66 14.45 30.14
CA ASN A 63 23.60 15.43 29.05
C ASN A 63 23.31 14.74 27.71
N TYR A 64 22.60 13.62 27.70
CA TYR A 64 22.04 13.10 26.45
C TYR A 64 20.55 13.43 26.44
N GLU A 65 20.16 14.29 25.52
CA GLU A 65 18.77 14.51 25.18
C GLU A 65 18.42 13.49 24.10
N VAL A 66 17.48 12.60 24.40
CA VAL A 66 16.96 11.68 23.40
C VAL A 66 15.85 12.42 22.67
N GLU A 67 16.20 13.06 21.55
CA GLU A 67 15.18 13.53 20.61
C GLU A 67 14.51 12.31 19.98
N LEU A 68 13.33 11.97 20.50
CA LEU A 68 12.43 11.05 19.82
C LEU A 68 11.88 11.78 18.60
N ILE A 69 12.41 11.46 17.43
CA ILE A 69 11.84 11.91 16.16
C ILE A 69 10.37 11.45 16.17
N ARG A 70 9.45 12.38 15.89
CA ARG A 70 8.04 12.07 15.68
C ARG A 70 7.90 10.93 14.68
N ASP A 71 6.93 10.04 14.88
CA ASP A 71 6.58 9.02 13.89
C ASP A 71 6.29 9.66 12.53
N VAL A 72 7.08 9.29 11.53
CA VAL A 72 6.93 9.76 10.16
C VAL A 72 5.64 9.18 9.57
N THR A 73 4.83 10.04 8.95
CA THR A 73 3.61 9.65 8.24
C THR A 73 3.76 9.85 6.73
N LEU A 74 2.90 9.22 5.93
CA LEU A 74 2.91 9.45 4.48
C LEU A 74 2.63 10.90 4.08
N SER A 75 1.86 11.64 4.88
CA SER A 75 1.60 13.07 4.65
C SER A 75 2.87 13.91 4.78
N ASP A 76 3.77 13.53 5.70
CA ASP A 76 5.07 14.18 5.85
C ASP A 76 5.98 13.93 4.63
N LEU A 77 5.75 12.83 3.91
CA LEU A 77 6.53 12.44 2.73
C LEU A 77 5.96 12.95 1.39
N ALA A 78 4.88 13.73 1.41
CA ALA A 78 4.18 14.14 0.20
C ALA A 78 5.09 14.88 -0.81
N SER A 79 6.04 15.69 -0.34
CA SER A 79 7.00 16.41 -1.18
C SER A 79 8.09 15.51 -1.80
N PHE A 80 8.22 14.27 -1.34
CA PHE A 80 9.18 13.28 -1.84
C PHE A 80 8.54 12.26 -2.78
N ALA A 81 7.22 12.33 -2.97
CA ALA A 81 6.49 11.36 -3.76
C ALA A 81 6.98 11.36 -5.23
N PRO A 82 7.11 10.18 -5.85
CA PRO A 82 7.41 10.10 -7.28
C PRO A 82 6.26 10.65 -8.12
N ASP A 83 6.56 11.01 -9.37
CA ASP A 83 5.53 11.27 -10.36
C ASP A 83 4.75 9.98 -10.69
N ALA A 84 3.49 10.14 -11.08
CA ALA A 84 2.67 9.02 -11.51
C ALA A 84 3.24 8.40 -12.81
N PRO A 85 3.55 7.10 -12.83
CA PRO A 85 4.07 6.45 -14.03
C PRO A 85 2.99 6.39 -15.13
N PRO A 86 3.38 6.40 -16.42
CA PRO A 86 2.43 6.26 -17.50
C PRO A 86 1.91 4.81 -17.61
N LEU A 87 0.66 4.67 -18.05
CA LEU A 87 0.11 3.40 -18.51
C LEU A 87 0.33 3.29 -20.02
N THR A 88 0.85 2.15 -20.47
CA THR A 88 0.99 1.81 -21.89
C THR A 88 0.25 0.51 -22.19
N GLY A 89 -0.07 0.30 -23.47
CA GLY A 89 -0.78 -0.88 -23.95
C GLY A 89 -0.15 -1.48 -25.20
N GLN A 90 -0.30 -2.79 -25.36
CA GLN A 90 0.10 -3.53 -26.56
C GLN A 90 -1.06 -4.43 -27.03
N PRO A 91 -1.56 -4.29 -28.27
CA PRO A 91 -1.15 -3.30 -29.27
C PRO A 91 -1.40 -1.85 -28.81
N ALA A 92 -0.64 -0.90 -29.35
CA ALA A 92 -0.73 0.49 -28.94
C ALA A 92 -2.10 1.09 -29.36
N GLY A 93 -2.89 1.50 -28.37
CA GLY A 93 -4.18 2.19 -28.53
C GLY A 93 -5.30 1.30 -29.06
N VAL A 94 -5.05 0.02 -29.29
CA VAL A 94 -5.99 -0.89 -29.98
C VAL A 94 -6.06 -2.22 -29.24
N ALA A 95 -7.25 -2.79 -29.16
CA ALA A 95 -7.46 -4.16 -28.75
C ALA A 95 -8.42 -4.87 -29.72
N ILE A 96 -8.38 -6.20 -29.74
CA ILE A 96 -9.32 -7.01 -30.53
C ILE A 96 -10.27 -7.69 -29.56
N VAL A 97 -11.58 -7.67 -29.86
CA VAL A 97 -12.60 -8.35 -29.05
C VAL A 97 -12.19 -9.79 -28.78
N GLY A 98 -12.17 -10.18 -27.51
CA GLY A 98 -11.83 -11.53 -27.06
C GLY A 98 -10.35 -11.89 -27.10
N MET A 99 -9.46 -11.00 -27.57
CA MET A 99 -8.02 -11.25 -27.62
C MET A 99 -7.29 -10.52 -26.48
N PRO A 100 -6.16 -11.06 -25.99
CA PRO A 100 -5.34 -10.39 -24.99
C PRO A 100 -4.76 -9.06 -25.50
N ALA A 101 -5.09 -7.97 -24.81
CA ALA A 101 -4.36 -6.70 -24.85
C ALA A 101 -3.50 -6.60 -23.59
N ASN A 102 -2.19 -6.42 -23.76
CA ASN A 102 -1.24 -6.29 -22.66
C ASN A 102 -1.22 -4.85 -22.14
N PHE A 103 -1.22 -4.67 -20.83
CA PHE A 103 -1.09 -3.36 -20.18
C PHE A 103 0.18 -3.33 -19.34
N VAL A 104 0.95 -2.25 -19.45
CA VAL A 104 2.24 -2.11 -18.76
C VAL A 104 2.34 -0.75 -18.09
N VAL A 105 2.70 -0.76 -16.81
CA VAL A 105 3.05 0.42 -16.02
C VAL A 105 4.51 0.28 -15.60
N ASP A 106 5.35 1.15 -16.13
CA ASP A 106 6.78 1.14 -15.82
C ASP A 106 7.04 1.93 -14.52
N ALA A 107 6.94 1.24 -13.38
CA ALA A 107 7.13 1.82 -12.06
C ALA A 107 8.31 1.17 -11.34
N HIS A 108 9.22 2.00 -10.85
CA HIS A 108 10.45 1.58 -10.17
C HIS A 108 10.52 2.11 -8.75
N ALA A 109 11.46 1.56 -7.97
CA ALA A 109 11.80 2.16 -6.69
C ALA A 109 12.36 3.56 -6.90
N HIS A 110 11.81 4.54 -6.18
CA HIS A 110 12.22 5.93 -6.22
C HIS A 110 12.85 6.30 -4.88
N THR A 111 14.11 6.76 -4.89
CA THR A 111 14.80 7.20 -3.68
C THR A 111 15.26 8.64 -3.82
N VAL A 112 14.91 9.47 -2.83
CA VAL A 112 15.20 10.90 -2.79
C VAL A 112 15.86 11.23 -1.46
N THR A 113 16.81 12.15 -1.48
CA THR A 113 17.39 12.75 -0.28
C THR A 113 16.80 14.14 -0.08
N GLY A 114 16.51 14.51 1.16
CA GLY A 114 16.13 15.86 1.52
C GLY A 114 16.15 16.05 3.03
N GLU A 115 15.28 16.92 3.53
CA GLU A 115 15.17 17.22 4.95
C GLU A 115 13.74 16.96 5.42
N LEU A 116 13.60 16.32 6.58
CA LEU A 116 12.33 16.14 7.25
C LEU A 116 12.54 16.38 8.75
N PHE A 117 11.71 17.25 9.34
CA PHE A 117 11.85 17.69 10.74
C PHE A 117 13.25 18.26 11.03
N ASP A 118 13.77 19.08 10.10
CA ASP A 118 15.11 19.69 10.18
C ASP A 118 16.28 18.68 10.24
N LEU A 119 16.02 17.42 9.89
CA LEU A 119 17.01 16.35 9.84
C LEU A 119 17.20 15.85 8.40
N PRO A 120 18.44 15.56 7.97
CA PRO A 120 18.69 14.97 6.67
C PRO A 120 18.09 13.56 6.61
N VAL A 121 17.33 13.28 5.57
CA VAL A 121 16.62 12.01 5.38
C VAL A 121 16.78 11.49 3.96
N ARG A 122 16.86 10.16 3.82
CA ARG A 122 16.60 9.48 2.55
C ARG A 122 15.23 8.84 2.61
N VAL A 123 14.41 9.08 1.60
CA VAL A 123 13.06 8.53 1.46
C VAL A 123 13.05 7.60 0.26
N ARG A 124 12.55 6.38 0.44
CA ARG A 124 12.40 5.39 -0.64
C ARG A 124 10.95 4.97 -0.76
N PHE A 125 10.40 5.12 -1.97
CA PHE A 125 9.12 4.55 -2.38
C PHE A 125 9.38 3.30 -3.22
N THR A 126 8.74 2.19 -2.89
CA THR A 126 8.85 0.92 -3.63
C THR A 126 7.47 0.44 -4.05
N PRO A 127 7.22 0.20 -5.36
CA PRO A 127 5.95 -0.35 -5.82
C PRO A 127 5.67 -1.69 -5.13
N ALA A 128 4.47 -1.82 -4.57
CA ALA A 128 4.04 -3.00 -3.81
C ALA A 128 2.87 -3.73 -4.49
N SER A 129 1.98 -3.00 -5.18
CA SER A 129 0.88 -3.59 -5.96
C SER A 129 0.36 -2.62 -7.02
N TYR A 130 -0.39 -3.16 -7.97
CA TYR A 130 -0.92 -2.45 -9.12
C TYR A 130 -2.39 -2.81 -9.32
N LEU A 131 -3.26 -1.82 -9.43
CA LEU A 131 -4.66 -2.00 -9.80
C LEU A 131 -4.88 -1.48 -11.21
N PHE A 132 -5.16 -2.36 -12.16
CA PHE A 132 -5.56 -2.00 -13.51
C PHE A 132 -7.08 -1.87 -13.59
N VAL A 133 -7.57 -0.79 -14.19
CA VAL A 133 -8.99 -0.54 -14.45
C VAL A 133 -9.16 -0.36 -15.95
N HIS A 134 -9.86 -1.26 -16.62
CA HIS A 134 -9.86 -1.33 -18.09
C HIS A 134 -10.92 -0.44 -18.77
N GLY A 135 -11.81 0.17 -17.99
CA GLY A 135 -12.83 1.10 -18.49
C GLY A 135 -14.10 0.43 -19.01
N ASP A 136 -14.12 -0.90 -19.13
CA ASP A 136 -15.31 -1.71 -19.45
C ASP A 136 -16.06 -2.20 -18.19
N GLY A 137 -15.73 -1.62 -17.03
CA GLY A 137 -16.25 -2.03 -15.71
C GLY A 137 -15.42 -3.12 -15.02
N SER A 138 -14.41 -3.69 -15.70
CA SER A 138 -13.48 -4.63 -15.08
C SER A 138 -12.27 -3.93 -14.46
N ALA A 139 -11.73 -4.58 -13.42
CA ALA A 139 -10.48 -4.20 -12.79
C ALA A 139 -9.73 -5.45 -12.33
N ARG A 140 -8.39 -5.35 -12.27
CA ARG A 140 -7.51 -6.46 -11.90
C ARG A 140 -6.34 -5.97 -11.04
N GLU A 141 -6.14 -6.63 -9.91
CA GLU A 141 -4.94 -6.48 -9.09
C GLU A 141 -3.78 -7.32 -9.66
N ALA A 142 -2.58 -6.77 -9.61
CA ALA A 142 -1.34 -7.42 -10.02
C ALA A 142 -0.20 -7.09 -9.05
N SER A 143 0.73 -8.03 -8.89
CA SER A 143 1.94 -7.86 -8.08
C SER A 143 3.07 -7.13 -8.82
N THR A 144 2.95 -6.99 -10.15
CA THR A 144 3.92 -6.28 -11.00
C THR A 144 3.19 -5.33 -11.94
N GLY A 145 3.92 -4.34 -12.46
CA GLY A 145 3.41 -3.43 -13.49
C GLY A 145 3.27 -4.08 -14.87
N GLY A 146 3.56 -5.37 -15.01
CA GLY A 146 3.63 -6.06 -16.29
C GLY A 146 4.97 -5.85 -17.00
N GLN A 147 5.10 -6.50 -18.14
CA GLN A 147 6.25 -6.35 -19.05
C GLN A 147 5.71 -6.39 -20.47
N THR A 148 6.44 -5.76 -21.38
CA THR A 148 6.13 -5.80 -22.80
C THR A 148 6.33 -7.22 -23.37
N TRP A 149 5.65 -7.54 -24.47
CA TRP A 149 5.87 -8.80 -25.16
C TRP A 149 7.33 -8.99 -25.61
N GLU A 150 8.00 -7.91 -26.01
CA GLU A 150 9.42 -7.90 -26.38
C GLU A 150 10.30 -8.36 -25.21
N GLU A 151 10.11 -7.77 -24.03
CA GLU A 151 10.86 -8.14 -22.80
C GLU A 151 10.57 -9.57 -22.35
N LEU A 152 9.36 -10.07 -22.62
CA LEU A 152 8.97 -11.45 -22.31
C LEU A 152 9.39 -12.45 -23.40
N GLY A 153 9.87 -11.99 -24.56
CA GLY A 153 10.14 -12.85 -25.71
C GLY A 153 8.89 -13.55 -26.26
N GLN A 154 7.72 -12.92 -26.13
CA GLN A 154 6.42 -13.48 -26.52
C GLN A 154 5.92 -12.88 -27.84
N ALA A 155 5.10 -13.65 -28.56
CA ALA A 155 4.42 -13.16 -29.75
C ALA A 155 3.34 -12.13 -29.39
N GLN A 156 3.03 -11.23 -30.31
CA GLN A 156 1.93 -10.29 -30.15
C GLN A 156 0.60 -11.03 -29.90
N LEU A 157 -0.27 -10.42 -29.11
CA LEU A 157 -1.56 -10.97 -28.66
C LEU A 157 -1.44 -12.21 -27.73
N SER A 158 -0.25 -12.51 -27.22
CA SER A 158 -0.08 -13.52 -26.17
C SER A 158 -0.56 -12.98 -24.83
N ALA A 159 -1.15 -13.85 -24.01
CA ALA A 159 -1.55 -13.50 -22.65
C ALA A 159 -0.33 -13.29 -21.74
N THR A 160 -0.31 -12.17 -21.03
CA THR A 160 0.67 -11.78 -20.00
C THR A 160 0.00 -11.73 -18.62
N ALA A 161 0.80 -11.52 -17.56
CA ALA A 161 0.29 -11.35 -16.21
C ALA A 161 -0.70 -10.17 -16.07
N THR A 162 -0.56 -9.15 -16.90
CA THR A 162 -1.33 -7.89 -16.89
C THR A 162 -2.20 -7.72 -18.15
N SER A 163 -2.44 -8.81 -18.89
CA SER A 163 -3.35 -8.78 -20.04
C SER A 163 -4.81 -8.72 -19.65
N HIS A 164 -5.60 -8.10 -20.52
CA HIS A 164 -7.07 -8.05 -20.47
C HIS A 164 -7.68 -8.33 -21.83
N ALA A 165 -8.85 -8.97 -21.87
CA ALA A 165 -9.59 -9.26 -23.09
C ALA A 165 -10.97 -8.59 -23.02
N TYR A 166 -11.20 -7.62 -23.90
CA TYR A 166 -12.46 -6.89 -23.96
C TYR A 166 -13.56 -7.73 -24.59
N GLY A 167 -14.75 -7.71 -23.97
CA GLY A 167 -15.90 -8.51 -24.43
C GLY A 167 -16.70 -7.88 -25.57
N SER A 168 -16.53 -6.59 -25.84
CA SER A 168 -17.30 -5.86 -26.85
C SER A 168 -16.48 -4.76 -27.50
N ARG A 169 -16.80 -4.47 -28.77
CA ARG A 169 -16.23 -3.34 -29.50
C ARG A 169 -16.64 -1.99 -28.90
N GLY A 170 -15.76 -1.00 -29.00
CA GLY A 170 -15.98 0.34 -28.46
C GLY A 170 -14.68 1.02 -28.06
N THR A 171 -14.76 2.28 -27.64
CA THR A 171 -13.63 3.02 -27.10
C THR A 171 -13.71 3.03 -25.57
N PHE A 172 -12.66 2.55 -24.91
CA PHE A 172 -12.56 2.50 -23.45
C PHE A 172 -11.39 3.36 -22.97
N THR A 173 -11.47 3.83 -21.73
CA THR A 173 -10.36 4.53 -21.06
C THR A 173 -9.84 3.67 -19.93
N ALA A 174 -8.70 3.00 -20.17
CA ALA A 174 -7.99 2.25 -19.16
C ALA A 174 -7.17 3.20 -18.26
N ARG A 175 -6.96 2.81 -17.00
CA ARG A 175 -6.11 3.49 -16.02
C ARG A 175 -5.44 2.43 -15.17
N ALA A 176 -4.36 2.78 -14.50
CA ALA A 176 -3.81 1.97 -13.43
C ALA A 176 -3.56 2.82 -12.18
N ALA A 177 -3.50 2.17 -11.02
CA ALA A 177 -3.03 2.77 -9.79
C ALA A 177 -1.86 1.94 -9.26
N VAL A 178 -0.75 2.62 -8.96
CA VAL A 178 0.44 2.01 -8.34
C VAL A 178 0.43 2.34 -6.87
N ARG A 179 0.50 1.31 -6.02
CA ARG A 179 0.57 1.46 -4.57
C ARG A 179 2.00 1.26 -4.11
N TYR A 180 2.58 2.30 -3.51
CA TYR A 180 3.94 2.31 -3.01
C TYR A 180 3.97 2.11 -1.48
N ALA A 181 4.88 1.26 -1.04
CA ALA A 181 5.35 1.27 0.34
C ALA A 181 6.47 2.31 0.48
N ALA A 182 6.48 3.06 1.58
CA ALA A 182 7.51 4.05 1.88
C ALA A 182 8.44 3.57 3.00
N ALA A 183 9.71 3.96 2.92
CA ALA A 183 10.70 3.78 3.98
C ALA A 183 11.58 5.03 4.08
N VAL A 184 12.05 5.33 5.29
CA VAL A 184 12.93 6.47 5.58
C VAL A 184 14.22 6.01 6.23
N ASP A 185 15.31 6.75 6.02
CA ASP A 185 16.61 6.49 6.62
C ASP A 185 17.27 7.82 7.00
N PHE A 186 17.44 8.04 8.31
CA PHE A 186 18.09 9.22 8.92
C PHE A 186 19.59 8.97 9.22
N GLY A 187 20.18 7.91 8.64
CA GLY A 187 21.57 7.50 8.86
C GLY A 187 21.73 6.26 9.73
N ASN A 188 20.64 5.73 10.29
CA ASN A 188 20.60 4.53 11.13
C ASN A 188 19.97 3.31 10.43
N GLY A 189 19.69 3.41 9.13
CA GLY A 189 19.08 2.34 8.33
C GLY A 189 17.62 2.63 7.96
N TRP A 190 17.07 1.76 7.12
CA TRP A 190 15.71 1.92 6.59
C TRP A 190 14.64 1.50 7.61
N ALA A 191 13.77 2.43 7.98
CA ALA A 191 12.56 2.19 8.75
C ALA A 191 11.32 2.29 7.84
N PRO A 192 10.40 1.32 7.87
CA PRO A 192 9.17 1.38 7.09
C PRO A 192 8.24 2.48 7.64
N VAL A 193 7.54 3.18 6.75
CA VAL A 193 6.51 4.15 7.11
C VAL A 193 5.14 3.49 6.93
N PRO A 194 4.28 3.44 7.97
CA PRO A 194 2.96 2.83 7.87
C PRO A 194 2.06 3.48 6.80
N GLY A 195 1.33 2.63 6.07
CA GLY A 195 0.40 3.04 5.02
C GLY A 195 0.92 2.74 3.61
N VAL A 196 0.13 3.13 2.61
CA VAL A 196 0.50 3.04 1.19
C VAL A 196 0.20 4.35 0.48
N LEU A 197 1.11 4.79 -0.38
CA LEU A 197 0.90 5.90 -1.29
C LEU A 197 0.33 5.35 -2.60
N GLU A 198 -0.89 5.73 -2.97
CA GLU A 198 -1.50 5.33 -4.24
C GLU A 198 -1.37 6.47 -5.27
N LEU A 199 -0.75 6.17 -6.42
CA LEU A 199 -0.62 7.08 -7.54
C LEU A 199 -1.36 6.51 -8.75
N SER A 200 -2.33 7.25 -9.26
CA SER A 200 -3.07 6.89 -10.47
C SER A 200 -2.35 7.38 -11.72
N THR A 201 -2.26 6.52 -12.73
CA THR A 201 -1.78 6.90 -14.05
C THR A 201 -2.75 7.86 -14.73
N GLY A 202 -2.29 8.53 -15.79
CA GLY A 202 -3.19 9.14 -16.77
C GLY A 202 -4.12 8.11 -17.42
N GLY A 203 -5.17 8.60 -18.08
CA GLY A 203 -6.06 7.77 -18.88
C GLY A 203 -5.38 7.30 -20.17
N TYR A 204 -5.52 6.02 -20.48
CA TYR A 204 -5.05 5.39 -21.71
C TYR A 204 -6.26 4.95 -22.55
N THR A 205 -6.43 5.57 -23.72
CA THR A 205 -7.54 5.24 -24.62
C THR A 205 -7.24 3.94 -25.38
N VAL A 206 -8.23 3.06 -25.43
CA VAL A 206 -8.18 1.79 -26.17
C VAL A 206 -9.37 1.69 -27.09
N ASP A 207 -9.11 1.57 -28.39
CA ASP A 207 -10.12 1.28 -29.39
C ASP A 207 -10.22 -0.24 -29.60
N VAL A 208 -11.35 -0.81 -29.17
CA VAL A 208 -11.62 -2.24 -29.27
C VAL A 208 -12.32 -2.52 -30.59
N LEU A 209 -11.64 -3.28 -31.44
CA LEU A 209 -12.06 -3.63 -32.79
C LEU A 209 -12.49 -5.10 -32.87
N GLU A 210 -13.35 -5.41 -33.82
CA GLU A 210 -13.73 -6.78 -34.16
C GLU A 210 -13.03 -7.17 -35.46
N VAL A 211 -12.34 -8.31 -35.46
CA VAL A 211 -11.76 -8.85 -36.69
C VAL A 211 -12.84 -9.60 -37.46
N ARG A 212 -13.10 -9.17 -38.69
CA ARG A 212 -13.96 -9.87 -39.63
C ARG A 212 -13.11 -10.41 -40.76
N THR A 213 -13.11 -11.72 -40.94
CA THR A 213 -12.50 -12.35 -42.11
C THR A 213 -13.56 -12.54 -43.18
N ALA A 214 -13.22 -12.16 -44.41
CA ALA A 214 -14.02 -12.45 -45.59
C ALA A 214 -13.14 -13.24 -46.56
N LEU A 215 -13.71 -14.31 -47.12
CA LEU A 215 -13.07 -15.02 -48.23
C LEU A 215 -13.36 -14.21 -49.51
N VAL A 216 -12.30 -13.78 -50.18
CA VAL A 216 -12.39 -13.13 -51.48
C VAL A 216 -12.01 -14.14 -52.57
N ASP A 217 -12.88 -14.25 -53.58
CA ASP A 217 -12.66 -15.08 -54.77
C ASP A 217 -11.93 -14.30 -55.88
N ARG A 218 -11.72 -13.00 -55.68
CA ARG A 218 -11.12 -12.07 -56.65
C ARG A 218 -10.11 -11.15 -55.95
N THR A 219 -9.07 -10.76 -56.68
CA THR A 219 -8.07 -9.80 -56.22
C THR A 219 -8.63 -8.37 -56.20
N CYS A 220 -8.02 -7.44 -55.45
CA CYS A 220 -8.42 -6.02 -55.44
C CYS A 220 -8.34 -5.32 -56.80
N ILE A 221 -7.58 -5.89 -57.75
CA ILE A 221 -7.52 -5.40 -59.12
C ILE A 221 -8.76 -5.84 -59.91
N GLU A 222 -9.26 -7.04 -59.65
CA GLU A 222 -10.44 -7.63 -60.32
C GLU A 222 -11.76 -7.17 -59.69
N ASP A 223 -11.76 -6.90 -58.38
CA ASP A 223 -12.90 -6.33 -57.66
C ASP A 223 -12.43 -5.27 -56.64
N PRO A 224 -12.28 -4.00 -57.08
CA PRO A 224 -11.84 -2.90 -56.20
C PRO A 224 -12.82 -2.57 -55.07
N GLY A 225 -14.06 -3.07 -55.10
CA GLY A 225 -15.03 -2.91 -54.02
C GLY A 225 -15.14 -4.14 -53.10
N GLY A 226 -14.27 -5.14 -53.31
CA GLY A 226 -14.26 -6.38 -52.56
C GLY A 226 -13.78 -6.21 -51.11
N PRO A 227 -14.14 -7.14 -50.20
CA PRO A 227 -13.67 -7.09 -48.82
C PRO A 227 -12.13 -7.03 -48.70
N GLY A 228 -11.59 -5.95 -48.11
CA GLY A 228 -10.13 -5.75 -47.93
C GLY A 228 -9.45 -4.91 -49.00
N CYS A 229 -10.23 -4.37 -49.93
CA CYS A 229 -9.90 -3.35 -50.93
C CYS A 229 -10.74 -2.08 -50.62
#